data_AF-A0A0E3RFM2-F1
#
_entry.id   AF-A0A0E3RFM2-F1
#
_cell.length_a   1.000
_cell.length_b   1.000
_cell.length_c   1.000
_cell.angle_alpha   90.00
_cell.angle_beta   90.00
_cell.angle_gamma   90.00
#
_symmetry.space_group_name_H-M   'P 1'
#
loop_
_entity.id
_entity.type
_entity.pdbx_description
1 polymer ?
#
loop_
_entity_poly.entity_id
_entity_poly.type
_entity_poly.pdbx_seq_one_letter_code
_entity_poly.pdbx_strand_id
1 'polypeptide(L)'
;MGIEPFTSDRSGEGADRVSTLCKEIKTTREKMEKEALTFIEATKNFSLEWIQREMSPNISQLKKGACPTNDEICKGKRSELASSEGLPSRVQDIIEEQLNRDDYWIHRSEQLCTDISLDYIEFKKEKIRKDLTSSIRMILGCVAEIFAGIKDENLEDKIWVRERGRRKYICILRFSDEMTASLDRYFSMLEELFFLEYEMNKEKEKETG
;
A
#
# COMPACT_ATOMS: atom_id res chain seq x y z
N MET A 1 68.71 16.65 0.29
CA MET A 1 67.30 16.99 0.04
C MET A 1 66.54 15.69 -0.12
N GLY A 2 65.88 15.25 0.95
CA GLY A 2 65.02 14.05 0.93
C GLY A 2 63.62 14.49 0.52
N ILE A 3 63.08 13.87 -0.52
CA ILE A 3 61.68 14.04 -0.93
C ILE A 3 60.91 13.02 -0.10
N GLU A 4 60.10 13.50 0.86
CA GLU A 4 59.13 12.65 1.55
C GLU A 4 58.05 12.20 0.55
N PRO A 5 57.65 10.92 0.58
CA PRO A 5 56.53 10.47 -0.24
C PRO A 5 55.25 10.99 0.40
N PHE A 6 54.55 11.86 -0.32
CA PHE A 6 53.20 12.30 0.03
C PHE A 6 52.23 11.12 -0.16
N THR A 7 52.05 10.31 0.87
CA THR A 7 50.96 9.34 0.92
C THR A 7 49.67 10.12 1.15
N SER A 8 48.95 10.40 0.07
CA SER A 8 47.57 10.87 0.15
C SER A 8 46.74 9.72 0.73
N ASP A 9 46.33 9.88 1.99
CA ASP A 9 45.35 9.02 2.67
C ASP A 9 43.99 9.13 1.95
N ARG A 10 43.83 8.43 0.84
CA ARG A 10 42.55 8.29 0.12
C ARG A 10 41.62 7.26 0.76
N SER A 11 42.06 6.51 1.78
CA SER A 11 41.26 5.42 2.36
C SER A 11 40.15 5.90 3.31
N GLY A 12 40.26 7.10 3.88
CA GLY A 12 39.25 7.65 4.81
C GLY A 12 37.97 8.13 4.12
N GLU A 13 38.08 8.79 2.95
CA GLU A 13 36.92 9.34 2.24
C GLU A 13 35.97 8.27 1.69
N GLY A 14 36.48 7.09 1.30
CA GLY A 14 35.68 5.97 0.81
C GLY A 14 34.81 5.34 1.90
N ALA A 15 35.44 5.03 3.05
CA ALA A 15 34.75 4.45 4.20
C ALA A 15 33.67 5.38 4.76
N ASP A 16 33.93 6.70 4.79
CA ASP A 16 32.95 7.70 5.22
C ASP A 16 31.75 7.77 4.26
N ARG A 17 31.98 7.66 2.95
CA ARG A 17 30.91 7.61 1.94
C ARG A 17 30.06 6.34 2.03
N VAL A 18 30.68 5.17 2.16
CA VAL A 18 29.97 3.89 2.35
C VAL A 18 29.12 3.94 3.63
N SER A 19 29.66 4.49 4.72
CA SER A 19 28.90 4.64 5.97
C SER A 19 27.66 5.55 5.81
N THR A 20 27.78 6.59 4.98
CA THR A 20 26.70 7.54 4.69
C THR A 20 25.60 6.88 3.86
N LEU A 21 25.96 6.21 2.77
CA LEU A 21 25.02 5.47 1.93
C LEU A 21 24.28 4.37 2.72
N CYS A 22 24.96 3.67 3.64
CA CYS A 22 24.32 2.69 4.52
C CYS A 22 23.22 3.32 5.39
N LYS A 23 23.46 4.51 5.93
CA LYS A 23 22.48 5.25 6.73
C LYS A 23 21.30 5.73 5.88
N GLU A 24 21.56 6.22 4.68
CA GLU A 24 20.53 6.66 3.74
C GLU A 24 19.64 5.49 3.31
N ILE A 25 20.23 4.37 2.89
CA ILE A 25 19.49 3.14 2.54
C ILE A 25 18.58 2.70 3.69
N LYS A 26 19.12 2.63 4.92
CA LYS A 26 18.35 2.26 6.10
C LYS A 26 17.18 3.22 6.34
N THR A 27 17.45 4.52 6.28
CA THR A 27 16.43 5.57 6.47
C THR A 27 15.34 5.49 5.40
N THR A 28 15.70 5.23 4.15
CA THR A 28 14.75 5.09 3.04
C THR A 28 13.88 3.86 3.23
N ARG A 29 14.46 2.70 3.61
CA ARG A 29 13.67 1.49 3.94
C ARG A 29 12.68 1.75 5.09
N GLU A 30 13.08 2.45 6.14
CA GLU A 30 12.19 2.81 7.25
C GLU A 30 11.03 3.73 6.82
N LYS A 31 11.27 4.68 5.91
CA LYS A 31 10.20 5.53 5.35
C LYS A 31 9.27 4.73 4.44
N MET A 32 9.81 3.80 3.66
CA MET A 32 9.01 2.90 2.81
C MET A 32 8.09 2.02 3.64
N GLU A 33 8.53 1.49 4.77
CA GLU A 33 7.68 0.72 5.69
C GLU A 33 6.52 1.58 6.23
N LYS A 34 6.78 2.85 6.57
CA LYS A 34 5.71 3.77 7.00
C LYS A 34 4.66 4.00 5.92
N GLU A 35 5.06 4.13 4.66
CA GLU A 35 4.10 4.24 3.56
C GLU A 35 3.37 2.93 3.29
N ALA A 36 4.02 1.77 3.41
CA ALA A 36 3.34 0.48 3.32
C ALA A 36 2.21 0.36 4.37
N LEU A 37 2.51 0.71 5.63
CA LEU A 37 1.51 0.75 6.71
C LEU A 37 0.42 1.80 6.45
N THR A 38 0.78 2.96 5.91
CA THR A 38 -0.19 4.01 5.54
C THR A 38 -1.14 3.52 4.45
N PHE A 39 -0.65 2.79 3.46
CA PHE A 39 -1.47 2.18 2.41
C PHE A 39 -2.43 1.13 2.97
N ILE A 40 -1.95 0.28 3.89
CA ILE A 40 -2.78 -0.73 4.57
C ILE A 40 -3.90 -0.05 5.36
N GLU A 41 -3.58 0.98 6.12
CA GLU A 41 -4.56 1.73 6.92
C GLU A 41 -5.57 2.46 6.04
N ALA A 42 -5.10 3.11 4.96
CA ALA A 42 -5.98 3.73 3.97
C ALA A 42 -6.93 2.69 3.33
N THR A 43 -6.46 1.45 3.14
CA THR A 43 -7.32 0.36 2.63
C THR A 43 -8.39 -0.06 3.63
N LYS A 44 -8.10 -0.05 4.94
CA LYS A 44 -9.12 -0.30 5.99
C LYS A 44 -10.22 0.74 5.92
N ASN A 45 -9.85 2.02 5.86
CA ASN A 45 -10.78 3.13 5.75
C ASN A 45 -11.59 3.08 4.45
N PHE A 46 -10.92 2.82 3.34
CA PHE A 46 -11.59 2.65 2.05
C PHE A 46 -12.62 1.50 2.08
N SER A 47 -12.26 0.36 2.70
CA SER A 47 -13.15 -0.79 2.82
C SER A 47 -14.37 -0.47 3.70
N LEU A 48 -14.18 0.28 4.79
CA LEU A 48 -15.27 0.80 5.63
C LEU A 48 -16.24 1.65 4.84
N GLU A 49 -15.74 2.67 4.14
CA GLU A 49 -16.56 3.56 3.35
C GLU A 49 -17.29 2.82 2.24
N TRP A 50 -16.61 1.87 1.61
CA TRP A 50 -17.21 1.03 0.57
C TRP A 50 -18.38 0.21 1.13
N ILE A 51 -18.20 -0.46 2.29
CA ILE A 51 -19.30 -1.15 2.99
C ILE A 51 -20.44 -0.18 3.27
N GLN A 52 -20.14 0.99 3.84
CA GLN A 52 -21.19 1.96 4.19
C GLN A 52 -21.97 2.41 2.96
N ARG A 53 -21.32 2.62 1.81
CA ARG A 53 -21.98 3.02 0.57
C ARG A 53 -22.86 1.91 0.01
N GLU A 54 -22.37 0.67 -0.01
CA GLU A 54 -23.08 -0.47 -0.61
C GLU A 54 -24.16 -1.04 0.31
N MET A 55 -23.93 -1.03 1.63
CA MET A 55 -24.84 -1.61 2.63
C MET A 55 -25.79 -0.58 3.25
N SER A 56 -25.63 0.72 2.99
CA SER A 56 -26.68 1.69 3.29
C SER A 56 -27.81 1.48 2.30
N PRO A 57 -29.00 1.03 2.74
CA PRO A 57 -30.09 0.72 1.83
C PRO A 57 -30.39 1.95 0.99
N ASN A 58 -30.30 1.80 -0.34
CA ASN A 58 -30.75 2.72 -1.38
C ASN A 58 -31.39 4.02 -0.87
N ILE A 59 -30.58 5.03 -0.56
CA ILE A 59 -31.07 6.41 -0.34
C ILE A 59 -31.78 6.94 -1.63
N SER A 60 -31.62 6.24 -2.75
CA SER A 60 -32.31 6.49 -4.02
C SER A 60 -33.74 5.92 -4.11
N GLN A 61 -34.18 4.98 -3.26
CA GLN A 61 -35.55 4.46 -3.31
C GLN A 61 -36.57 5.26 -2.47
N LEU A 62 -36.11 6.18 -1.61
CA LEU A 62 -36.98 7.06 -0.81
C LEU A 62 -37.31 8.39 -1.51
N LYS A 63 -37.14 8.50 -2.84
CA LYS A 63 -37.50 9.71 -3.62
C LYS A 63 -38.83 9.59 -4.38
N LYS A 64 -39.65 8.58 -4.11
CA LYS A 64 -41.06 8.53 -4.53
C LYS A 64 -41.97 8.31 -3.32
N GLY A 65 -42.19 9.37 -2.55
CA GLY A 65 -43.15 9.37 -1.46
C GLY A 65 -42.96 10.54 -0.51
N ALA A 66 -43.45 11.72 -0.91
CA ALA A 66 -43.84 12.87 -0.09
C ALA A 66 -42.89 13.38 1.02
N CYS A 67 -42.44 14.63 0.84
CA CYS A 67 -41.91 15.54 1.89
C CYS A 67 -42.94 15.85 3.00
N PRO A 68 -42.60 16.60 4.09
CA PRO A 68 -41.28 17.08 4.56
C PRO A 68 -41.03 16.94 6.08
N THR A 69 -39.87 17.45 6.53
CA THR A 69 -39.53 17.97 7.89
C THR A 69 -38.85 17.00 8.86
N ASN A 70 -37.50 17.07 8.91
CA ASN A 70 -36.71 17.29 10.14
C ASN A 70 -35.21 17.17 9.82
N ASP A 71 -34.52 18.31 9.82
CA ASP A 71 -33.11 18.48 9.44
C ASP A 71 -32.08 18.03 10.50
N GLU A 72 -32.49 17.37 11.58
CA GLU A 72 -31.56 17.00 12.67
C GLU A 72 -31.16 15.52 12.73
N ILE A 73 -31.79 14.63 11.96
CA ILE A 73 -31.54 13.17 12.09
C ILE A 73 -30.33 12.70 11.24
N CYS A 74 -29.85 13.53 10.30
CA CYS A 74 -28.79 13.11 9.36
C CYS A 74 -27.35 13.26 9.89
N LYS A 75 -27.11 13.97 11.00
CA LYS A 75 -25.75 14.14 11.55
C LYS A 75 -25.37 13.11 12.62
N GLY A 76 -26.33 12.52 13.32
CA GLY A 76 -26.06 11.55 14.39
C GLY A 76 -25.56 10.19 13.88
N LYS A 77 -26.12 9.68 12.77
CA LYS A 77 -25.79 8.33 12.27
C LYS A 77 -24.50 8.20 11.48
N ARG A 78 -23.93 9.31 10.97
CA ARG A 78 -22.62 9.30 10.30
C ARG A 78 -21.45 9.22 11.28
N SER A 79 -21.67 9.64 12.52
CA SER A 79 -20.63 9.75 13.55
C SER A 79 -20.33 8.43 14.26
N GLU A 80 -21.29 7.51 14.36
CA GLU A 80 -21.11 6.26 15.12
C GLU A 80 -20.41 5.14 14.34
N LEU A 81 -20.27 5.27 13.02
CA LEU A 81 -19.67 4.26 12.14
C LEU A 81 -18.28 4.65 11.61
N ALA A 82 -17.79 5.84 11.97
CA ALA A 82 -16.48 6.35 11.54
C ALA A 82 -15.32 5.93 12.47
N SER A 83 -15.63 5.29 13.61
CA SER A 83 -14.60 4.67 14.45
C SER A 83 -14.17 3.34 13.81
N SER A 84 -12.87 3.05 13.81
CA SER A 84 -12.30 1.75 13.39
C SER A 84 -13.02 0.54 14.03
N GLU A 85 -13.69 0.75 15.17
CA GLU A 85 -14.60 -0.19 15.85
C GLU A 85 -15.83 -0.64 15.04
N GLY A 86 -16.16 0.01 13.92
CA GLY A 86 -17.30 -0.34 13.05
C GLY A 86 -17.04 -1.47 12.06
N LEU A 87 -15.77 -1.83 11.82
CA LEU A 87 -15.40 -3.02 11.03
C LEU A 87 -15.49 -4.26 11.93
N PRO A 88 -16.12 -5.37 11.48
CA PRO A 88 -15.91 -6.65 12.13
C PRO A 88 -14.40 -6.91 12.20
N SER A 89 -13.87 -7.27 13.38
CA SER A 89 -12.44 -7.56 13.58
C SER A 89 -11.88 -8.48 12.49
N ARG A 90 -12.69 -9.46 12.08
CA ARG A 90 -12.41 -10.39 10.97
C ARG A 90 -12.04 -9.71 9.65
N VAL A 91 -12.61 -8.55 9.33
CA VAL A 91 -12.27 -7.83 8.09
C VAL A 91 -10.93 -7.12 8.23
N GLN A 92 -10.64 -6.53 9.39
CA GLN A 92 -9.31 -5.95 9.65
C GLN A 92 -8.23 -7.02 9.54
N ASP A 93 -8.48 -8.19 10.13
CA ASP A 93 -7.58 -9.35 10.05
C ASP A 93 -7.32 -9.78 8.59
N ILE A 94 -8.36 -9.80 7.76
CA ILE A 94 -8.24 -10.13 6.33
C ILE A 94 -7.40 -9.09 5.60
N ILE A 95 -7.58 -7.80 5.88
CA ILE A 95 -6.82 -6.73 5.23
C ILE A 95 -5.33 -6.86 5.57
N GLU A 96 -5.03 -7.04 6.85
CA GLU A 96 -3.66 -7.26 7.31
C GLU A 96 -3.05 -8.54 6.70
N GLU A 97 -3.76 -9.67 6.74
CA GLU A 97 -3.30 -10.95 6.16
C GLU A 97 -3.03 -10.84 4.65
N GLN A 98 -3.83 -10.05 3.93
CA GLN A 98 -3.72 -9.93 2.47
C GLN A 98 -2.72 -8.88 2.02
N LEU A 99 -2.47 -7.80 2.77
CA LEU A 99 -1.63 -6.68 2.34
C LEU A 99 -0.32 -6.55 3.09
N ASN A 100 -0.22 -7.04 4.33
CA ASN A 100 1.02 -7.01 5.10
C ASN A 100 1.93 -8.19 4.76
N ARG A 101 2.12 -8.45 3.47
CA ARG A 101 2.96 -9.53 2.94
C ARG A 101 4.20 -8.97 2.30
N ASP A 102 5.34 -9.63 2.51
CA ASP A 102 6.63 -9.14 2.05
C ASP A 102 6.78 -9.13 0.52
N ASP A 103 5.94 -9.87 -0.20
CA ASP A 103 5.96 -9.98 -1.66
C ASP A 103 5.56 -8.69 -2.39
N TYR A 104 4.78 -7.80 -1.75
CA TYR A 104 4.46 -6.48 -2.30
C TYR A 104 5.53 -5.43 -1.97
N TRP A 105 6.23 -5.62 -0.84
CA TRP A 105 7.01 -4.58 -0.21
C TRP A 105 8.51 -4.82 -0.42
N ILE A 106 8.99 -4.45 -1.61
CA ILE A 106 10.38 -4.65 -2.05
C ILE A 106 11.43 -4.26 -0.99
N HIS A 107 11.22 -3.18 -0.23
CA HIS A 107 12.18 -2.70 0.78
C HIS A 107 12.41 -3.69 1.94
N ARG A 108 11.52 -4.67 2.14
CA ARG A 108 11.67 -5.74 3.12
C ARG A 108 12.59 -6.87 2.65
N SER A 109 12.89 -6.92 1.35
CA SER A 109 13.89 -7.84 0.81
C SER A 109 15.30 -7.33 1.10
N GLU A 110 16.18 -8.19 1.60
CA GLU A 110 17.56 -7.80 1.92
C GLU A 110 18.40 -7.51 0.67
N GLN A 111 18.09 -8.19 -0.44
CA GLN A 111 18.83 -8.08 -1.70
C GLN A 111 17.95 -7.46 -2.79
N LEU A 112 18.29 -6.24 -3.22
CA LEU A 112 17.88 -5.78 -4.53
C LEU A 112 18.98 -6.14 -5.51
N CYS A 113 18.59 -6.63 -6.67
CA CYS A 113 19.51 -6.65 -7.79
C CYS A 113 19.74 -5.18 -8.17
N THR A 114 20.99 -4.76 -8.38
CA THR A 114 21.36 -3.35 -8.59
C THR A 114 21.78 -3.05 -10.03
N ASP A 115 21.91 -4.07 -10.87
CA ASP A 115 22.21 -3.97 -12.32
C ASP A 115 20.95 -3.65 -13.14
N ILE A 116 20.16 -2.69 -12.67
CA ILE A 116 18.75 -2.61 -13.04
C ILE A 116 18.47 -1.39 -13.90
N SER A 117 17.95 -1.65 -15.10
CA SER A 117 17.44 -0.62 -16.00
C SER A 117 16.17 0.05 -15.44
N LEU A 118 15.92 1.30 -15.83
CA LEU A 118 14.68 2.02 -15.52
C LEU A 118 13.44 1.18 -15.89
N ASP A 119 13.50 0.43 -16.99
CA ASP A 119 12.41 -0.44 -17.45
C ASP A 119 12.03 -1.52 -16.43
N TYR A 120 13.00 -2.07 -15.70
CA TYR A 120 12.71 -3.06 -14.67
C TYR A 120 12.08 -2.42 -13.43
N ILE A 121 12.49 -1.21 -13.06
CA ILE A 121 11.86 -0.47 -11.95
C ILE A 121 10.38 -0.21 -12.30
N GLU A 122 10.09 0.26 -13.50
CA GLU A 122 8.71 0.46 -13.97
C GLU A 122 7.92 -0.85 -14.01
N PHE A 123 8.54 -1.94 -14.49
CA PHE A 123 7.93 -3.27 -14.43
C PHE A 123 7.56 -3.69 -13.01
N LYS A 124 8.44 -3.43 -12.02
CA LYS A 124 8.18 -3.74 -10.61
C LYS A 124 7.04 -2.91 -10.04
N LYS A 125 7.02 -1.61 -10.29
CA LYS A 125 5.92 -0.73 -9.88
C LYS A 125 4.59 -1.23 -10.44
N GLU A 126 4.56 -1.56 -11.74
CA GLU A 126 3.36 -2.05 -12.40
C GLU A 126 2.89 -3.40 -11.87
N LYS A 127 3.83 -4.31 -11.59
CA LYS A 127 3.52 -5.58 -10.94
C LYS A 127 2.89 -5.36 -9.56
N ILE A 128 3.49 -4.52 -8.71
CA ILE A 128 2.95 -4.19 -7.38
C ILE A 128 1.53 -3.60 -7.50
N ARG A 129 1.31 -2.63 -8.41
CA ARG A 129 -0.03 -2.05 -8.63
C ARG A 129 -1.07 -3.12 -8.97
N LYS A 130 -0.75 -4.02 -9.90
CA LYS A 130 -1.65 -5.10 -10.32
C LYS A 130 -1.96 -6.06 -9.18
N ASP A 131 -0.93 -6.46 -8.45
CA ASP A 131 -1.07 -7.43 -7.38
C ASP A 131 -1.87 -6.83 -6.20
N LEU A 132 -1.56 -5.60 -5.77
CA LEU A 132 -2.34 -4.87 -4.76
C LEU A 132 -3.80 -4.66 -5.20
N THR A 133 -4.03 -4.28 -6.46
CA THR A 133 -5.39 -4.13 -7.00
C THR A 133 -6.18 -5.43 -6.94
N SER A 134 -5.53 -6.55 -7.30
CA SER A 134 -6.14 -7.88 -7.22
C SER A 134 -6.49 -8.24 -5.77
N SER A 135 -5.58 -8.00 -4.84
CA SER A 135 -5.77 -8.25 -3.41
C SER A 135 -6.88 -7.43 -2.80
N ILE A 136 -6.97 -6.14 -3.12
CA ILE A 136 -8.06 -5.29 -2.63
C ILE A 136 -9.42 -5.76 -3.18
N ARG A 137 -9.50 -6.18 -4.45
CA ARG A 137 -10.73 -6.76 -4.99
C ARG A 137 -11.15 -8.04 -4.27
N MET A 138 -10.20 -8.87 -3.82
CA MET A 138 -10.48 -10.04 -2.99
C MET A 138 -10.96 -9.61 -1.59
N ILE A 139 -10.31 -8.62 -0.97
CA ILE A 139 -10.72 -8.06 0.32
C ILE A 139 -12.18 -7.60 0.25
N LEU A 140 -12.54 -6.78 -0.74
CA LEU A 140 -13.91 -6.30 -0.91
C LEU A 140 -14.93 -7.44 -1.09
N GLY A 141 -14.55 -8.52 -1.77
CA GLY A 141 -15.39 -9.71 -1.89
C GLY A 141 -15.57 -10.46 -0.57
N CYS A 142 -14.50 -10.63 0.20
CA CYS A 142 -14.56 -11.23 1.54
C CYS A 142 -15.39 -10.38 2.50
N VAL A 143 -15.23 -9.06 2.43
CA VAL A 143 -16.01 -8.09 3.19
C VAL A 143 -17.50 -8.26 2.88
N ALA A 144 -17.88 -8.25 1.60
CA ALA A 144 -19.26 -8.42 1.19
C ALA A 144 -19.87 -9.74 1.68
N GLU A 145 -19.11 -10.85 1.67
CA GLU A 145 -19.55 -12.14 2.22
C GLU A 145 -19.85 -12.08 3.72
N ILE A 146 -18.96 -11.47 4.51
CA ILE A 146 -19.14 -11.33 5.96
C ILE A 146 -20.44 -10.57 6.26
N PHE A 147 -20.70 -9.51 5.50
CA PHE A 147 -21.88 -8.67 5.71
C PHE A 147 -23.19 -9.26 5.16
N ALA A 148 -23.15 -10.03 4.07
CA ALA A 148 -24.33 -10.77 3.59
C ALA A 148 -24.82 -11.79 4.61
N GLY A 149 -23.89 -12.50 5.28
CA GLY A 149 -24.21 -13.43 6.36
C GLY A 149 -24.88 -12.78 7.58
N ILE A 150 -24.76 -11.46 7.74
CA ILE A 150 -25.38 -10.70 8.85
C ILE A 150 -26.80 -10.25 8.49
N LYS A 151 -27.08 -9.92 7.22
CA LYS A 151 -28.36 -9.31 6.80
C LYS A 151 -29.39 -10.25 6.18
N ASP A 152 -29.04 -11.53 5.96
CA ASP A 152 -29.90 -12.50 5.24
C ASP A 152 -30.37 -11.94 3.87
N GLU A 153 -29.51 -11.15 3.23
CA GLU A 153 -29.75 -10.53 1.92
C GLU A 153 -28.97 -11.31 0.85
N ASN A 154 -29.67 -11.71 -0.22
CA ASN A 154 -29.02 -12.22 -1.42
C ASN A 154 -28.33 -11.05 -2.14
N LEU A 155 -27.01 -10.94 -1.96
CA LEU A 155 -26.17 -10.13 -2.83
C LEU A 155 -26.33 -10.67 -4.26
N GLU A 156 -26.94 -9.91 -5.17
CA GLU A 156 -27.04 -10.29 -6.58
C GLU A 156 -25.64 -10.64 -7.11
N ASP A 157 -25.48 -11.85 -7.66
CA ASP A 157 -24.19 -12.41 -8.11
C ASP A 157 -23.54 -11.66 -9.30
N LYS A 158 -24.14 -10.57 -9.81
CA LYS A 158 -23.70 -9.91 -11.04
C LYS A 158 -22.37 -9.15 -10.93
N ILE A 159 -21.90 -8.84 -9.72
CA ILE A 159 -20.70 -8.02 -9.48
C ILE A 159 -19.49 -8.86 -8.98
N TRP A 160 -19.68 -10.17 -8.79
CA TRP A 160 -18.73 -11.04 -8.09
C TRP A 160 -18.29 -12.23 -8.94
N VAL A 161 -16.99 -12.52 -8.96
CA VAL A 161 -16.43 -13.79 -9.49
C VAL A 161 -15.81 -14.55 -8.33
N ARG A 162 -15.90 -15.90 -8.34
CA ARG A 162 -15.14 -16.73 -7.41
C ARG A 162 -13.72 -16.94 -7.94
N GLU A 163 -12.72 -16.54 -7.16
CA GLU A 163 -11.31 -16.82 -7.44
C GLU A 163 -10.68 -17.44 -6.18
N ARG A 164 -9.99 -18.59 -6.34
CA ARG A 164 -9.40 -19.36 -5.22
C ARG A 164 -10.39 -19.67 -4.09
N GLY A 165 -11.67 -19.89 -4.43
CA GLY A 165 -12.73 -20.19 -3.46
C GLY A 165 -13.30 -18.99 -2.70
N ARG A 166 -12.84 -17.76 -2.95
CA ARG A 166 -13.35 -16.51 -2.35
C ARG A 166 -14.04 -15.64 -3.40
N ARG A 167 -15.06 -14.84 -3.04
CA ARG A 167 -15.60 -13.79 -3.94
C ARG A 167 -14.54 -12.72 -4.19
N LYS A 168 -14.52 -12.22 -5.41
CA LYS A 168 -13.69 -11.13 -5.89
C LYS A 168 -14.56 -10.11 -6.62
N TYR A 169 -14.39 -8.84 -6.27
CA TYR A 169 -15.06 -7.73 -6.93
C TYR A 169 -14.58 -7.58 -8.38
N ILE A 170 -15.49 -7.61 -9.36
CA ILE A 170 -15.14 -7.58 -10.78
C ILE A 170 -15.00 -6.15 -11.31
N CYS A 171 -15.78 -5.20 -10.76
CA CYS A 171 -15.81 -3.84 -11.31
C CYS A 171 -14.46 -3.14 -11.21
N ILE A 172 -14.28 -2.15 -12.08
CA ILE A 172 -13.08 -1.29 -12.08
C ILE A 172 -12.96 -0.65 -10.69
N LEU A 173 -11.91 -1.03 -9.98
CA LEU A 173 -11.56 -0.47 -8.70
C LEU A 173 -10.56 0.66 -8.92
N ARG A 174 -10.93 1.86 -8.49
CA ARG A 174 -9.98 2.97 -8.32
C ARG A 174 -9.60 3.03 -6.85
N PHE A 175 -8.30 3.12 -6.57
CA PHE A 175 -7.81 3.36 -5.22
C PHE A 175 -8.33 4.70 -4.69
N SER A 176 -8.44 4.82 -3.37
CA SER A 176 -8.70 6.12 -2.76
C SER A 176 -7.53 7.08 -3.07
N ASP A 177 -7.77 8.37 -2.89
CA ASP A 177 -6.72 9.36 -3.10
C ASP A 177 -5.57 9.16 -2.10
N GLU A 178 -5.86 8.75 -0.86
CA GLU A 178 -4.87 8.42 0.17
C GLU A 178 -4.04 7.18 -0.21
N MET A 179 -4.69 6.11 -0.67
CA MET A 179 -4.01 4.90 -1.14
C MET A 179 -3.11 5.21 -2.33
N THR A 180 -3.60 6.00 -3.29
CA THR A 180 -2.84 6.42 -4.47
C THR A 180 -1.63 7.25 -4.06
N ALA A 181 -1.84 8.27 -3.23
CA ALA A 181 -0.76 9.16 -2.78
C ALA A 181 0.30 8.40 -1.96
N SER A 182 -0.10 7.45 -1.12
CA SER A 182 0.84 6.63 -0.36
C SER A 182 1.66 5.70 -1.27
N LEU A 183 1.01 5.07 -2.25
CA LEU A 183 1.69 4.20 -3.21
C LEU A 183 2.65 4.98 -4.12
N ASP A 184 2.28 6.19 -4.53
CA ASP A 184 3.16 7.06 -5.33
C ASP A 184 4.41 7.48 -4.53
N ARG A 185 4.24 7.88 -3.26
CA ARG A 185 5.38 8.16 -2.38
C ARG A 185 6.26 6.93 -2.17
N TYR A 186 5.65 5.76 -1.99
CA TYR A 186 6.37 4.48 -1.91
C TYR A 186 7.22 4.23 -3.17
N PHE A 187 6.66 4.49 -4.37
CA PHE A 187 7.39 4.30 -5.62
C PHE A 187 8.51 5.31 -5.85
N SER A 188 8.36 6.55 -5.42
CA SER A 188 9.47 7.52 -5.45
C SER A 188 10.63 7.07 -4.55
N MET A 189 10.33 6.57 -3.35
CA MET A 189 11.38 6.04 -2.46
C MET A 189 11.98 4.73 -2.96
N LEU A 190 11.22 3.94 -3.71
CA LEU A 190 11.75 2.74 -4.37
C LEU A 190 12.83 3.10 -5.40
N GLU A 191 12.59 4.12 -6.22
CA GLU A 191 13.60 4.63 -7.16
C GLU A 191 14.86 5.12 -6.44
N GLU A 192 14.67 5.90 -5.37
CA GLU A 192 15.76 6.38 -4.52
C GLU A 192 16.56 5.19 -3.93
N LEU A 193 15.87 4.17 -3.43
CA LEU A 193 16.51 2.97 -2.88
C LEU A 193 17.36 2.24 -3.92
N PHE A 194 16.86 2.07 -5.15
CA PHE A 194 17.63 1.47 -6.25
C PHE A 194 18.86 2.31 -6.61
N PHE A 195 18.72 3.64 -6.64
CA PHE A 195 19.83 4.54 -6.90
C PHE A 195 20.91 4.43 -5.81
N LEU A 196 20.52 4.47 -4.53
CA LEU A 196 21.44 4.37 -3.41
C LEU A 196 22.17 3.02 -3.38
N GLU A 197 21.49 1.91 -3.67
CA GLU A 197 22.13 0.59 -3.73
C GLU A 197 23.08 0.45 -4.93
N TYR A 198 22.77 1.07 -6.06
CA TYR A 198 23.70 1.16 -7.19
C TYR A 198 24.96 1.96 -6.83
N GLU A 199 24.81 3.12 -6.19
CA GLU A 199 25.97 3.91 -5.72
C GLU A 199 26.81 3.15 -4.71
N MET A 200 26.16 2.45 -3.77
CA MET A 200 26.84 1.61 -2.78
C MET A 200 27.71 0.54 -3.43
N ASN A 201 27.19 -0.15 -4.44
CA ASN A 201 27.95 -1.21 -5.12
C ASN A 201 29.12 -0.64 -5.92
N LYS A 202 28.93 0.51 -6.56
CA LYS A 202 30.02 1.23 -7.24
C LYS A 202 31.14 1.66 -6.29
N GLU A 203 30.82 2.11 -5.08
CA GLU A 203 31.86 2.46 -4.09
C GLU A 203 32.58 1.21 -3.56
N LYS A 204 31.86 0.12 -3.29
CA LYS A 204 32.48 -1.16 -2.89
C LYS A 204 33.44 -1.70 -3.95
N GLU A 205 33.08 -1.64 -5.23
CA GLU A 205 33.94 -2.08 -6.33
C GLU A 205 35.26 -1.30 -6.39
N LYS A 206 35.22 0.02 -6.11
CA LYS A 206 36.42 0.87 -6.05
C LYS A 206 37.33 0.58 -4.85
N GLU A 207 36.78 0.08 -3.75
CA GLU A 207 37.58 -0.29 -2.56
C GLU A 207 38.29 -1.65 -2.76
N THR A 208 37.76 -2.52 -3.62
CA THR A 208 38.33 -3.86 -3.91
C THR A 208 39.29 -3.93 -5.11
N GLY A 209 39.36 -2.89 -5.95
CA GLY A 209 40.20 -2.83 -7.15
C GLY A 209 41.44 -1.95 -6.98
#